data_AF-A0A914WRC2-F1
#
_entry.id   AF-A0A914WRC2-F1
#
_cell.length_a   1.000
_cell.length_b   1.000
_cell.length_c   1.000
_cell.angle_alpha   90.00
_cell.angle_beta   90.00
_cell.angle_gamma   90.00
#
_symmetry.space_group_name_H-M   'P 1'
#
loop_
_entity.id
_entity.type
_entity.pdbx_description
1 polymer ?
#
loop_
_entity_poly.entity_id
_entity_poly.type
_entity_poly.pdbx_seq_one_letter_code
_entity_poly.pdbx_strand_id
1 'polypeptide(L)'
;MLILFFTLCSYVQLSQQWPDGAPCLRNTMDSMNPLDAEEHQGGLQLTPPPYVIDLDSKCYWTRQEIGVTIRGLDNTTHFRGFALQAHVWKSPRNSNVGKRVGQFDRDDNGSWRYQCFRFKDGITHSHEEPKNKLKMWWQVDKEQGEYVQFVATVAEHRQRFWVKSIKSIPLPPCRVARKIDDYVPEEITAPPLSLHTKFGIINPDFHGNTNGARFNGRQQRRSLIQKPVTTTTKKQTAATTTTKKPTTTTKRKMG
;
A
#
# COMPACT_ATOMS: atom_id res chain seq x y z
N MET A 1 -23.64 39.51 37.55
CA MET A 1 -24.04 38.70 36.37
C MET A 1 -23.18 39.08 35.17
N LEU A 2 -21.89 38.74 35.16
CA LEU A 2 -21.00 39.05 34.01
C LEU A 2 -19.74 38.16 33.98
N ILE A 3 -19.82 36.96 34.56
CA ILE A 3 -18.68 36.00 34.61
C ILE A 3 -19.09 34.63 34.05
N LEU A 4 -20.36 34.44 33.67
CA LEU A 4 -20.91 33.14 33.22
C LEU A 4 -20.91 32.95 31.69
N PHE A 5 -20.31 33.87 30.92
CA PHE A 5 -20.29 33.80 29.45
C PHE A 5 -18.91 33.48 28.85
N PHE A 6 -17.84 33.40 29.64
CA PHE A 6 -16.48 33.20 29.12
C PHE A 6 -15.91 31.78 29.30
N THR A 7 -16.58 30.89 30.02
CA THR A 7 -16.11 29.52 30.33
C THR A 7 -16.82 28.43 29.52
N LEU A 8 -17.23 28.72 28.28
CA LEU A 8 -17.79 27.72 27.36
C LEU A 8 -17.10 27.68 25.99
N CYS A 9 -15.89 28.25 25.87
CA CYS A 9 -15.15 28.35 24.61
C CYS A 9 -13.80 27.60 24.64
N SER A 10 -13.67 26.55 25.47
CA SER A 10 -12.38 25.86 25.71
C SER A 10 -12.39 24.36 25.44
N TYR A 11 -13.39 23.82 24.74
CA TYR A 11 -13.45 22.39 24.41
C TYR A 11 -13.87 22.09 22.98
N VAL A 12 -13.43 22.92 22.03
CA VAL A 12 -13.35 22.47 20.63
C VAL A 12 -11.94 21.97 20.40
N GLN A 13 -11.67 20.73 20.84
CA GLN A 13 -10.60 19.97 20.20
C GLN A 13 -11.07 19.75 18.76
N LEU A 14 -10.67 20.66 17.88
CA LEU A 14 -10.67 20.44 16.44
C LEU A 14 -9.84 19.18 16.22
N SER A 15 -10.51 18.04 16.08
CA SER A 15 -9.89 16.90 15.46
C SER A 15 -9.53 17.34 14.06
N GLN A 16 -8.25 17.58 13.80
CA GLN A 16 -7.77 17.69 12.44
C GLN A 16 -7.89 16.29 11.83
N GLN A 17 -9.11 15.97 11.38
CA GLN A 17 -9.28 15.08 10.26
C GLN A 17 -8.54 15.73 9.11
N TRP A 18 -7.74 14.96 8.40
CA TRP A 18 -7.36 15.31 7.05
C TRP A 18 -8.65 15.15 6.23
N PRO A 19 -9.38 16.24 5.94
CA PRO A 19 -10.61 16.12 5.16
C PRO A 19 -10.26 15.70 3.73
N ASP A 20 -9.01 15.94 3.31
CA ASP A 20 -8.58 16.07 1.92
C ASP A 20 -7.69 14.92 1.42
N GLY A 21 -7.66 13.77 2.12
CA GLY A 21 -6.89 12.61 1.68
C GLY A 21 -5.63 12.29 2.51
N ALA A 22 -4.89 11.26 2.10
CA ALA A 22 -3.63 10.90 2.74
C ALA A 22 -2.57 12.02 2.57
N PRO A 23 -1.78 12.34 3.62
CA PRO A 23 -0.88 13.48 3.61
C PRO A 23 0.24 13.31 2.59
N CYS A 24 0.68 14.46 2.07
CA CYS A 24 1.70 14.57 1.03
C CYS A 24 3.14 14.38 1.53
N LEU A 25 3.37 13.36 2.35
CA LEU A 25 4.69 12.98 2.83
C LEU A 25 5.20 11.78 2.03
N ARG A 26 6.46 11.81 1.62
CA ARG A 26 7.06 10.73 0.83
C ARG A 26 6.95 9.37 1.52
N ASN A 27 7.18 9.36 2.83
CA ASN A 27 7.10 8.15 3.63
C ASN A 27 5.67 7.60 3.67
N THR A 28 4.65 8.44 3.88
CA THR A 28 3.24 8.02 3.87
C THR A 28 2.81 7.51 2.50
N MET A 29 3.27 8.16 1.42
CA MET A 29 3.06 7.69 0.07
C MET A 29 3.65 6.31 -0.19
N ASP A 30 4.90 6.09 0.20
CA ASP A 30 5.59 4.82 -0.04
C ASP A 30 5.08 3.72 0.91
N SER A 31 4.75 4.05 2.16
CA SER A 31 4.23 3.14 3.19
C SER A 31 2.77 2.77 2.95
N MET A 32 1.96 3.71 2.44
CA MET A 32 0.50 3.69 2.42
C MET A 32 -0.11 3.38 3.80
N ASN A 33 0.58 3.78 4.88
CA ASN A 33 0.24 3.41 6.24
C ASN A 33 -0.41 4.59 6.98
N PRO A 34 -1.70 4.52 7.34
CA PRO A 34 -2.37 5.57 8.10
C PRO A 34 -1.76 5.79 9.49
N LEU A 35 -1.08 4.78 10.07
CA LEU A 35 -0.39 4.90 11.36
C LEU A 35 0.73 5.94 11.38
N ASP A 36 1.16 6.45 10.22
CA ASP A 36 2.10 7.57 10.15
C ASP A 36 1.50 8.86 10.75
N ALA A 37 0.18 8.89 10.98
CA ALA A 37 -0.52 9.96 11.69
C ALA A 37 -1.09 9.45 13.02
N GLU A 38 -0.91 10.24 14.08
CA GLU A 38 -1.23 9.85 15.47
C GLU A 38 -2.72 9.51 15.67
N GLU A 39 -3.60 10.16 14.92
CA GLU A 39 -5.05 9.96 15.01
C GLU A 39 -5.54 8.59 14.51
N HIS A 40 -4.68 7.81 13.85
CA HIS A 40 -4.97 6.47 13.35
C HIS A 40 -4.39 5.36 14.25
N GLN A 41 -3.76 5.70 15.39
CA GLN A 41 -3.19 4.72 16.31
C GLN A 41 -4.21 3.67 16.76
N GLY A 42 -3.78 2.41 16.79
CA GLY A 42 -4.60 1.27 17.23
C GLY A 42 -5.63 0.76 16.20
N GLY A 43 -5.76 1.40 15.03
CA GLY A 43 -6.81 1.06 14.07
C GLY A 43 -6.47 -0.01 13.03
N LEU A 44 -5.23 -0.48 12.99
CA LEU A 44 -4.76 -1.45 12.01
C LEU A 44 -5.50 -2.79 12.16
N GLN A 45 -6.10 -3.23 11.06
CA GLN A 45 -6.74 -4.54 10.93
C GLN A 45 -5.84 -5.50 10.16
N LEU A 46 -5.72 -6.72 10.67
CA LEU A 46 -4.92 -7.79 10.09
C LEU A 46 -5.78 -8.97 9.64
N THR A 47 -7.10 -8.77 9.65
CA THR A 47 -8.10 -9.68 9.09
C THR A 47 -8.25 -9.47 7.58
N PRO A 48 -8.89 -10.41 6.87
CA PRO A 48 -9.36 -10.16 5.50
C PRO A 48 -10.20 -8.88 5.40
N PRO A 49 -9.83 -7.92 4.52
CA PRO A 49 -10.62 -6.71 4.33
C PRO A 49 -11.96 -7.05 3.66
N PRO A 50 -13.08 -6.42 4.07
CA PRO A 50 -14.38 -6.62 3.43
C PRO A 50 -14.53 -5.79 2.13
N TYR A 51 -13.42 -5.59 1.41
CA TYR A 51 -13.34 -4.76 0.20
C TYR A 51 -12.55 -5.46 -0.88
N VAL A 52 -12.85 -5.13 -2.14
CA VAL A 52 -12.17 -5.68 -3.32
C VAL A 52 -11.86 -4.59 -4.33
N ILE A 53 -10.87 -4.87 -5.19
CA ILE A 53 -10.58 -4.07 -6.38
C ILE A 53 -11.01 -4.86 -7.61
N ASP A 54 -12.01 -4.34 -8.31
CA ASP A 54 -12.44 -4.87 -9.61
C ASP A 54 -11.85 -4.05 -10.75
N LEU A 55 -11.46 -4.75 -11.82
CA LEU A 55 -10.98 -4.13 -13.06
C LEU A 55 -12.01 -4.37 -14.16
N ASP A 56 -12.27 -3.36 -14.99
CA ASP A 56 -13.19 -3.51 -16.13
C ASP A 56 -12.57 -4.23 -17.34
N SER A 57 -11.27 -4.52 -17.27
CA SER A 57 -10.54 -5.29 -18.27
C SER A 57 -9.64 -6.35 -17.63
N LYS A 58 -9.36 -7.42 -18.39
CA LYS A 58 -8.49 -8.54 -18.01
C LYS A 58 -7.05 -8.40 -18.50
N CYS A 59 -6.79 -7.41 -19.35
CA CYS A 59 -5.47 -6.99 -19.81
C CYS A 59 -5.50 -5.51 -20.20
N TYR A 60 -4.36 -4.88 -20.44
CA TYR A 60 -4.32 -3.47 -20.87
C TYR A 60 -3.52 -3.25 -22.15
N TRP A 61 -3.91 -2.21 -22.91
CA TRP A 61 -3.10 -1.59 -23.95
C TRP A 61 -2.50 -0.27 -23.45
N THR A 62 -1.36 0.12 -24.02
CA THR A 62 -0.78 1.45 -23.77
C THR A 62 -1.77 2.54 -24.20
N ARG A 63 -1.93 3.59 -23.38
CA ARG A 63 -2.88 4.71 -23.56
C ARG A 63 -4.36 4.30 -23.59
N GLN A 64 -4.68 3.09 -23.14
CA GLN A 64 -6.05 2.71 -22.86
C GLN A 64 -6.33 3.01 -21.39
N GLU A 65 -7.44 3.69 -21.13
CA GLU A 65 -7.97 3.84 -19.79
C GLU A 65 -8.60 2.52 -19.34
N ILE A 66 -8.22 2.08 -18.14
CA ILE A 66 -8.77 0.93 -17.45
C ILE A 66 -9.51 1.44 -16.22
N GLY A 67 -10.76 1.04 -16.07
CA GLY A 67 -11.55 1.32 -14.89
C GLY A 67 -11.14 0.43 -13.73
N VAL A 68 -10.75 1.06 -12.64
CA VAL A 68 -10.36 0.44 -11.37
C VAL A 68 -11.42 0.81 -10.34
N THR A 69 -12.11 -0.18 -9.79
CA THR A 69 -13.21 0.05 -8.85
C THR A 69 -12.85 -0.52 -7.49
N ILE A 70 -12.82 0.31 -6.45
CA ILE A 70 -12.82 -0.16 -5.06
C ILE A 70 -14.26 -0.27 -4.62
N ARG A 71 -14.66 -1.41 -4.05
CA ARG A 71 -16.00 -1.58 -3.48
C ARG A 71 -16.03 -2.48 -2.26
N GLY A 72 -17.08 -2.33 -1.45
CA GLY A 72 -17.47 -3.29 -0.43
C GLY A 72 -17.90 -4.63 -1.04
N LEU A 73 -17.82 -5.70 -0.22
CA LEU A 73 -18.34 -7.02 -0.60
C LEU A 73 -19.87 -7.06 -0.66
N ASP A 74 -20.54 -6.22 0.13
CA ASP A 74 -21.99 -6.05 0.18
C ASP A 74 -22.36 -4.56 0.13
N ASN A 75 -23.66 -4.25 0.11
CA ASN A 75 -24.18 -2.87 0.05
C ASN A 75 -24.11 -2.12 1.38
N THR A 76 -23.77 -2.79 2.48
CA THR A 76 -23.68 -2.20 3.83
C THR A 76 -22.26 -1.84 4.21
N THR A 77 -21.28 -2.42 3.52
CA THR A 77 -19.86 -2.20 3.75
C THR A 77 -19.42 -0.91 3.04
N HIS A 78 -19.12 0.11 3.83
CA HIS A 78 -18.68 1.41 3.34
C HIS A 78 -17.23 1.67 3.74
N PHE A 79 -16.52 2.48 2.96
CA PHE A 79 -15.22 3.02 3.32
C PHE A 79 -15.28 4.55 3.26
N ARG A 80 -14.44 5.20 4.06
CA ARG A 80 -14.36 6.67 4.13
C ARG A 80 -13.05 7.19 3.57
N GLY A 81 -11.97 6.42 3.76
CA GLY A 81 -10.64 6.76 3.27
C GLY A 81 -10.02 5.61 2.48
N PHE A 82 -9.13 5.95 1.56
CA PHE A 82 -8.30 4.97 0.89
C PHE A 82 -7.03 5.63 0.34
N ALA A 83 -6.03 4.78 0.07
CA ALA A 83 -4.87 5.09 -0.75
C ALA A 83 -4.71 3.92 -1.74
N LEU A 84 -4.64 4.21 -3.05
CA LEU A 84 -4.47 3.21 -4.10
C LEU A 84 -3.24 3.54 -4.94
N GLN A 85 -2.47 2.51 -5.29
CA GLN A 85 -1.32 2.59 -6.19
C GLN A 85 -1.33 1.41 -7.17
N ALA A 86 -0.74 1.61 -8.34
CA ALA A 86 -0.49 0.56 -9.32
C ALA A 86 0.98 0.15 -9.24
N HIS A 87 1.26 -1.10 -8.87
CA HIS A 87 2.61 -1.63 -8.69
C HIS A 87 2.95 -2.62 -9.80
N VAL A 88 4.21 -2.65 -10.24
CA VAL A 88 4.71 -3.69 -11.11
C VAL A 88 4.79 -5.01 -10.32
N TRP A 89 3.90 -5.94 -10.64
CA TRP A 89 3.83 -7.27 -10.03
C TRP A 89 4.86 -8.22 -10.63
N LYS A 90 4.99 -8.20 -11.96
CA LYS A 90 5.96 -9.01 -12.71
C LYS A 90 6.49 -8.19 -13.87
N SER A 91 7.80 -8.29 -14.14
CA SER A 91 8.43 -7.59 -15.25
C SER A 91 9.42 -8.51 -15.95
N PRO A 92 9.59 -8.41 -17.29
CA PRO A 92 10.71 -9.04 -17.98
C PRO A 92 12.07 -8.59 -17.41
N ARG A 93 12.12 -7.37 -16.86
CA ARG A 93 13.28 -6.82 -16.15
C ARG A 93 12.95 -6.81 -14.66
N ASN A 94 13.37 -7.85 -13.93
CA ASN A 94 13.12 -8.03 -12.49
C ASN A 94 13.45 -6.79 -11.63
N SER A 95 14.30 -5.87 -12.11
CA SER A 95 14.64 -4.60 -11.45
C SER A 95 13.46 -3.62 -11.26
N ASN A 96 12.30 -3.86 -11.88
CA ASN A 96 11.14 -2.97 -11.79
C ASN A 96 10.05 -3.48 -10.86
N VAL A 97 10.12 -4.73 -10.36
CA VAL A 97 9.10 -5.29 -9.47
C VAL A 97 8.96 -4.42 -8.22
N GLY A 98 7.71 -4.14 -7.83
CA GLY A 98 7.36 -3.25 -6.71
C GLY A 98 7.43 -1.76 -7.01
N LYS A 99 7.92 -1.33 -8.17
CA LYS A 99 7.85 0.09 -8.57
C LYS A 99 6.43 0.48 -8.94
N ARG A 100 6.07 1.74 -8.71
CA ARG A 100 4.82 2.31 -9.16
C ARG A 100 4.82 2.55 -10.68
N VAL A 101 3.68 2.35 -11.32
CA VAL A 101 3.55 2.42 -12.79
C VAL A 101 2.19 3.01 -13.22
N GLY A 102 2.21 3.67 -14.37
CA GLY A 102 1.03 4.30 -14.95
C GLY A 102 0.61 5.57 -14.21
N GLN A 103 -0.58 6.04 -14.55
CA GLN A 103 -1.15 7.27 -14.05
C GLN A 103 -2.64 7.07 -13.80
N PHE A 104 -3.12 7.61 -12.68
CA PHE A 104 -4.54 7.79 -12.43
C PHE A 104 -4.98 9.16 -12.97
N ASP A 105 -6.10 9.16 -13.67
CA ASP A 105 -6.70 10.38 -14.23
C ASP A 105 -7.85 10.89 -13.36
N ARG A 106 -9.08 10.88 -13.90
CA ARG A 106 -10.31 11.35 -13.28
C ARG A 106 -10.96 10.23 -12.46
N ASP A 107 -11.89 10.59 -11.58
CA ASP A 107 -12.75 9.65 -10.84
C ASP A 107 -14.22 10.12 -10.80
N ASP A 108 -15.09 9.22 -10.35
CA ASP A 108 -16.48 9.51 -10.00
C ASP A 108 -16.51 10.24 -8.65
N ASN A 109 -16.23 11.55 -8.68
CA ASN A 109 -16.34 12.52 -7.58
C ASN A 109 -16.22 11.89 -6.18
N GLY A 110 -15.00 11.60 -5.75
CA GLY A 110 -14.76 10.98 -4.45
C GLY A 110 -13.30 10.65 -4.15
N SER A 111 -12.42 10.97 -5.09
CA SER A 111 -10.99 10.89 -4.90
C SER A 111 -10.27 12.07 -5.53
N TRP A 112 -8.99 12.18 -5.17
CA TRP A 112 -8.04 13.04 -5.83
C TRP A 112 -6.73 12.29 -5.98
N ARG A 113 -6.05 12.53 -7.10
CA ARG A 113 -4.65 12.12 -7.25
C ARG A 113 -3.85 12.72 -6.10
N TYR A 114 -2.77 12.05 -5.70
CA TYR A 114 -1.78 12.71 -4.88
C TYR A 114 -1.26 13.94 -5.65
N GLN A 115 -1.58 15.14 -5.16
CA GLN A 115 -1.19 16.40 -5.81
C GLN A 115 0.32 16.66 -5.69
N CYS A 116 1.01 15.78 -4.99
CA CYS A 116 2.35 15.97 -4.51
C CYS A 116 3.35 15.16 -5.34
N PHE A 117 4.54 15.73 -5.53
CA PHE A 117 5.68 15.12 -6.23
C PHE A 117 5.56 14.95 -7.76
N ARG A 118 4.60 15.61 -8.45
CA ARG A 118 4.41 15.54 -9.92
C ARG A 118 4.13 14.13 -10.47
N PHE A 119 4.07 13.11 -9.60
CA PHE A 119 3.75 11.74 -9.98
C PHE A 119 2.23 11.54 -9.87
N LYS A 120 1.64 10.93 -10.89
CA LYS A 120 0.20 10.61 -10.94
C LYS A 120 -0.03 9.12 -10.66
N ASP A 121 0.94 8.45 -10.06
CA ASP A 121 1.02 6.99 -9.91
C ASP A 121 0.30 6.45 -8.66
N GLY A 122 -0.48 7.31 -8.00
CA GLY A 122 -1.36 6.96 -6.90
C GLY A 122 -2.52 7.94 -6.74
N ILE A 123 -3.54 7.51 -6.01
CA ILE A 123 -4.78 8.24 -5.79
C ILE A 123 -5.30 7.98 -4.36
N THR A 124 -5.94 8.98 -3.75
CA THR A 124 -6.50 8.93 -2.39
C THR A 124 -7.92 9.47 -2.39
N HIS A 125 -8.71 9.19 -1.34
CA HIS A 125 -9.98 9.89 -1.11
C HIS A 125 -9.82 11.41 -1.05
N SER A 126 -10.87 12.14 -1.46
CA SER A 126 -10.94 13.61 -1.41
C SER A 126 -11.81 14.17 -0.28
N HIS A 127 -12.65 13.32 0.32
CA HIS A 127 -13.52 13.65 1.46
C HIS A 127 -13.92 12.37 2.21
N GLU A 128 -14.32 12.52 3.48
CA GLU A 128 -14.60 11.40 4.39
C GLU A 128 -16.04 10.85 4.34
N GLU A 129 -16.85 11.30 3.37
CA GLU A 129 -18.20 10.76 3.21
C GLU A 129 -18.14 9.25 2.92
N PRO A 130 -19.07 8.46 3.47
CA PRO A 130 -19.07 7.02 3.29
C PRO A 130 -19.35 6.66 1.83
N LYS A 131 -18.53 5.76 1.29
CA LYS A 131 -18.61 5.25 -0.09
C LYS A 131 -18.73 3.74 -0.03
N ASN A 132 -19.70 3.16 -0.73
CA ASN A 132 -19.76 1.71 -0.91
C ASN A 132 -18.93 1.27 -2.13
N LYS A 133 -18.84 2.13 -3.15
CA LYS A 133 -18.16 1.89 -4.42
C LYS A 133 -17.57 3.19 -4.93
N LEU A 134 -16.37 3.12 -5.51
CA LEU A 134 -15.72 4.24 -6.19
C LEU A 134 -14.98 3.71 -7.42
N LYS A 135 -15.23 4.30 -8.59
CA LYS A 135 -14.52 3.98 -9.84
C LYS A 135 -13.49 5.09 -10.14
N MET A 136 -12.31 4.66 -10.55
CA MET A 136 -11.20 5.50 -10.98
C MET A 136 -10.65 4.99 -12.32
N TRP A 137 -9.93 5.84 -13.05
CA TRP A 137 -9.38 5.50 -14.36
C TRP A 137 -7.86 5.51 -14.29
N TRP A 138 -7.25 4.45 -14.82
CA TRP A 138 -5.81 4.26 -14.86
C TRP A 138 -5.32 3.96 -16.27
N GLN A 139 -4.18 4.53 -16.65
CA GLN A 139 -3.55 4.27 -17.94
C GLN A 139 -2.02 4.24 -17.86
N VAL A 140 -1.39 3.74 -18.92
CA VAL A 140 0.08 3.71 -19.07
C VAL A 140 0.48 4.37 -20.38
N ASP A 141 1.38 5.36 -20.33
CA ASP A 141 1.80 6.11 -21.51
C ASP A 141 2.80 5.38 -22.42
N LYS A 142 3.56 4.44 -21.85
CA LYS A 142 4.67 3.74 -22.51
C LYS A 142 4.56 2.25 -22.34
N GLU A 143 4.89 1.52 -23.40
CA GLU A 143 4.90 0.07 -23.35
C GLU A 143 6.13 -0.43 -22.59
N GLN A 144 5.90 -1.17 -21.51
CA GLN A 144 6.97 -1.69 -20.65
C GLN A 144 6.96 -3.22 -20.51
N GLY A 145 5.89 -3.88 -20.98
CA GLY A 145 5.73 -5.34 -20.87
C GLY A 145 5.48 -5.83 -19.44
N GLU A 146 5.09 -4.92 -18.54
CA GLU A 146 4.96 -5.17 -17.10
C GLU A 146 3.55 -5.65 -16.75
N TYR A 147 3.46 -6.60 -15.82
CA TYR A 147 2.19 -6.97 -15.21
C TYR A 147 1.95 -6.03 -14.04
N VAL A 148 0.75 -5.47 -13.96
CA VAL A 148 0.42 -4.45 -12.98
C VAL A 148 -0.54 -5.02 -11.95
N GLN A 149 -0.29 -4.82 -10.66
CA GLN A 149 -1.24 -5.13 -9.61
C GLN A 149 -1.62 -3.85 -8.89
N PHE A 150 -2.92 -3.65 -8.72
CA PHE A 150 -3.44 -2.53 -7.95
C PHE A 150 -3.46 -2.92 -6.48
N VAL A 151 -2.88 -2.07 -5.64
CA VAL A 151 -2.74 -2.29 -4.20
C VAL A 151 -3.38 -1.10 -3.51
N ALA A 152 -4.30 -1.37 -2.57
CA ALA A 152 -4.94 -0.35 -1.76
C ALA A 152 -4.76 -0.58 -0.25
N THR A 153 -4.67 0.54 0.43
CA THR A 153 -5.03 0.68 1.85
C THR A 153 -6.43 1.26 1.91
N VAL A 154 -7.34 0.65 2.68
CA VAL A 154 -8.72 1.12 2.83
C VAL A 154 -9.02 1.36 4.30
N ALA A 155 -9.67 2.47 4.60
CA ALA A 155 -10.13 2.86 5.93
C ALA A 155 -11.67 2.90 5.96
N GLU A 156 -12.26 2.08 6.81
CA GLU A 156 -13.69 2.11 7.11
C GLU A 156 -14.02 3.39 7.88
N HIS A 157 -13.19 3.70 8.87
CA HIS A 157 -13.15 4.95 9.62
C HIS A 157 -11.74 5.09 10.26
N ARG A 158 -11.49 6.18 11.01
CA ARG A 158 -10.14 6.54 11.48
C ARG A 158 -9.39 5.43 12.22
N GLN A 159 -10.09 4.66 13.06
CA GLN A 159 -9.51 3.59 13.87
C GLN A 159 -9.84 2.19 13.34
N ARG A 160 -10.11 2.05 12.03
CA ARG A 160 -10.33 0.74 11.40
C ARG A 160 -9.92 0.78 9.93
N PHE A 161 -8.76 0.22 9.63
CA PHE A 161 -8.18 0.22 8.29
C PHE A 161 -7.28 -0.98 8.02
N TRP A 162 -7.12 -1.31 6.74
CA TRP A 162 -6.29 -2.43 6.25
C TRP A 162 -5.19 -1.88 5.35
N VAL A 163 -3.93 -2.07 5.72
CA VAL A 163 -2.77 -1.49 5.03
C VAL A 163 -2.27 -2.42 3.93
N LYS A 164 -2.32 -1.97 2.67
CA LYS A 164 -1.85 -2.73 1.48
C LYS A 164 -2.44 -4.14 1.34
N SER A 165 -3.56 -4.43 2.03
CA SER A 165 -4.17 -5.77 2.07
C SER A 165 -5.21 -5.99 0.98
N ILE A 166 -5.67 -4.93 0.30
CA ILE A 166 -6.61 -5.05 -0.80
C ILE A 166 -5.81 -5.06 -2.10
N LYS A 167 -5.78 -6.19 -2.80
CA LYS A 167 -5.03 -6.36 -4.05
C LYS A 167 -5.95 -6.83 -5.17
N SER A 168 -5.79 -6.26 -6.37
CA SER A 168 -6.47 -6.77 -7.56
C SER A 168 -5.84 -8.07 -8.06
N ILE A 169 -6.55 -8.77 -8.95
CA ILE A 169 -5.90 -9.71 -9.86
C ILE A 169 -4.87 -8.92 -10.69
N PRO A 170 -3.64 -9.43 -10.91
CA PRO A 170 -2.68 -8.73 -11.73
C PRO A 170 -3.16 -8.60 -13.18
N LEU A 171 -2.87 -7.46 -13.78
CA LEU A 171 -3.30 -7.04 -15.10
C LEU A 171 -2.10 -7.13 -16.07
N PRO A 172 -2.09 -8.09 -17.01
CA PRO A 172 -1.04 -8.22 -18.00
C PRO A 172 -1.22 -7.21 -19.16
N PRO A 173 -0.15 -6.90 -19.90
CA PRO A 173 -0.28 -6.26 -21.20
C PRO A 173 -0.98 -7.22 -22.17
N CYS A 174 -1.95 -6.73 -22.94
CA CYS A 174 -2.74 -7.57 -23.85
C CYS A 174 -1.92 -8.27 -24.95
N ARG A 175 -0.70 -7.77 -25.25
CA ARG A 175 0.24 -8.42 -26.18
C ARG A 175 0.90 -9.67 -25.61
N VAL A 176 0.99 -9.77 -24.28
CA VAL A 176 1.66 -10.87 -23.59
C VAL A 176 0.65 -11.92 -23.13
N ALA A 177 -0.44 -11.49 -22.49
CA ALA A 177 -1.51 -12.37 -22.04
C ALA A 177 -2.86 -11.65 -22.05
N ARG A 178 -3.94 -12.39 -22.33
CA ARG A 178 -5.32 -11.86 -22.35
C ARG A 178 -5.99 -11.85 -20.98
N LYS A 179 -5.51 -12.69 -20.06
CA LYS A 179 -5.96 -12.83 -18.67
C LYS A 179 -4.91 -13.59 -17.86
N ILE A 180 -5.06 -13.60 -16.54
CA ILE A 180 -4.32 -14.47 -15.62
C ILE A 180 -5.34 -15.41 -14.99
N ASP A 181 -5.17 -16.71 -15.20
CA ASP A 181 -6.10 -17.72 -14.71
C ASP A 181 -5.68 -18.28 -13.33
N ASP A 182 -4.37 -18.37 -13.08
CA ASP A 182 -3.82 -19.04 -11.89
C ASP A 182 -3.38 -18.06 -10.79
N TYR A 183 -4.04 -16.89 -10.68
CA TYR A 183 -3.71 -15.95 -9.62
C TYR A 183 -4.29 -16.42 -8.28
N VAL A 184 -3.41 -16.70 -7.34
CA VAL A 184 -3.75 -16.98 -5.94
C VAL A 184 -3.34 -15.77 -5.11
N PRO A 185 -4.29 -15.07 -4.44
CA PRO A 185 -3.97 -14.00 -3.52
C PRO A 185 -3.03 -14.47 -2.42
N GLU A 186 -2.04 -13.65 -2.08
CA GLU A 186 -1.20 -13.90 -0.92
C GLU A 186 -2.05 -13.91 0.36
N GLU A 187 -1.75 -14.83 1.26
CA GLU A 187 -2.37 -14.84 2.58
C GLU A 187 -1.99 -13.57 3.35
N ILE A 188 -2.97 -12.97 4.02
CA ILE A 188 -2.72 -11.84 4.90
C ILE A 188 -1.94 -12.39 6.09
N THR A 189 -0.67 -12.00 6.18
CA THR A 189 0.19 -12.43 7.29
C THR A 189 -0.37 -11.84 8.59
N ALA A 190 -0.96 -12.68 9.42
CA ALA A 190 -1.34 -12.32 10.78
C ALA A 190 -0.08 -11.82 11.52
N PRO A 191 -0.22 -10.86 12.45
CA PRO A 191 0.92 -10.44 13.25
C PRO A 191 1.42 -11.67 14.02
N PRO A 192 2.73 -11.79 14.27
CA PRO A 192 3.23 -12.84 15.15
C PRO A 192 2.48 -12.75 16.50
N LEU A 193 1.92 -13.87 16.96
CA LEU A 193 1.29 -13.97 18.28
C LEU A 193 2.29 -13.44 19.32
N SER A 194 2.01 -12.28 19.91
CA SER A 194 2.91 -11.67 20.88
C SER A 194 3.00 -12.59 22.10
N LEU A 195 4.22 -12.98 22.47
CA LEU A 195 4.53 -13.83 23.64
C LEU A 195 4.28 -13.13 25.00
N HIS A 196 3.50 -12.03 25.03
CA HIS A 196 3.31 -11.18 26.20
C HIS A 196 2.05 -11.52 27.03
N THR A 197 1.33 -12.59 26.73
CA THR A 197 0.21 -13.05 27.59
C THR A 197 0.65 -13.92 28.77
N LYS A 198 1.91 -13.80 29.21
CA LYS A 198 2.45 -14.55 30.35
C LYS A 198 3.24 -13.67 31.34
N PHE A 199 2.80 -12.44 31.60
CA PHE A 199 3.22 -11.73 32.81
C PHE A 199 2.07 -10.91 33.41
N GLY A 200 1.58 -11.40 34.56
CA GLY A 200 0.94 -10.58 35.59
C GLY A 200 -0.57 -10.33 35.47
N ILE A 201 -1.37 -11.28 35.95
CA ILE A 201 -2.56 -10.91 36.72
C ILE A 201 -2.02 -10.15 37.94
N ILE A 202 -2.16 -8.83 37.96
CA ILE A 202 -1.97 -8.06 39.19
C ILE A 202 -3.24 -8.28 40.01
N ASN A 203 -3.20 -9.25 40.92
CA ASN A 203 -4.12 -9.26 42.06
C ASN A 203 -3.84 -7.98 42.87
N PRO A 204 -4.84 -7.13 43.14
CA PRO A 204 -4.66 -5.96 43.97
C PRO A 204 -4.83 -6.37 45.43
N ASP A 205 -3.89 -7.16 45.99
CA ASP A 205 -3.84 -7.44 47.42
C ASP A 205 -2.44 -7.91 47.81
N PHE A 206 -1.53 -6.97 48.05
CA PHE A 206 -0.46 -7.19 49.01
C PHE A 206 0.07 -5.85 49.56
N HIS A 207 -0.37 -5.54 50.78
CA HIS A 207 0.29 -4.57 51.66
C HIS A 207 1.76 -4.98 51.86
N GLY A 208 2.70 -4.11 51.54
CA GLY A 208 4.13 -4.37 51.73
C GLY A 208 4.96 -3.09 51.62
N ASN A 209 5.52 -2.71 52.76
CA ASN A 209 6.11 -1.43 53.11
C ASN A 209 7.48 -1.13 52.45
N THR A 210 7.75 0.17 52.24
CA THR A 210 9.06 0.88 52.27
C THR A 210 10.27 0.33 51.51
N ASN A 211 10.78 1.08 50.52
CA ASN A 211 11.92 2.01 50.70
C ASN A 211 12.41 2.56 49.35
N GLY A 212 12.84 3.82 49.37
CA GLY A 212 13.13 4.61 48.20
C GLY A 212 14.34 4.17 47.38
N ALA A 213 14.24 4.41 46.07
CA ALA A 213 15.38 4.67 45.21
C ALA A 213 14.96 5.71 44.16
N ARG A 214 15.40 6.95 44.36
CA ARG A 214 15.46 7.98 43.31
C ARG A 214 16.36 7.45 42.19
N PHE A 215 15.84 7.32 40.97
CA PHE A 215 16.67 7.25 39.78
C PHE A 215 16.46 8.49 38.93
N ASN A 216 17.49 9.33 38.90
CA ASN A 216 17.63 10.51 38.06
C ASN A 216 17.66 10.10 36.58
N GLY A 217 16.81 10.75 35.78
CA GLY A 217 16.93 10.73 34.33
C GLY A 217 18.08 11.61 33.86
N ARG A 218 19.02 11.04 33.11
CA ARG A 218 19.75 11.74 32.05
C ARG A 218 20.53 10.77 31.17
N GLN A 219 20.43 11.03 29.86
CA GLN A 219 21.29 10.53 28.77
C GLN A 219 21.10 9.05 28.42
N GLN A 220 21.01 8.64 27.15
CA GLN A 220 21.82 9.11 26.02
C GLN A 220 21.16 8.70 24.70
N ARG A 221 21.15 9.62 23.72
CA ARG A 221 20.98 9.29 22.30
C ARG A 221 22.01 8.24 21.89
N ARG A 222 21.60 7.16 21.22
CA ARG A 222 22.47 6.40 20.32
C ARG A 222 21.77 6.15 19.00
N SER A 223 22.29 6.81 17.98
CA SER A 223 22.11 6.45 16.57
C SER A 223 22.78 5.09 16.34
N LEU A 224 22.05 4.17 15.72
CA LEU A 224 22.61 2.92 15.19
C LEU A 224 22.86 3.12 13.70
N ILE A 225 24.10 3.51 13.39
CA ILE A 225 24.72 3.37 12.08
C ILE A 225 25.02 1.88 11.90
N GLN A 226 24.28 1.20 11.03
CA GLN A 226 24.65 -0.14 10.57
C GLN A 226 25.67 -0.04 9.44
N LYS A 227 26.84 -0.66 9.66
CA LYS A 227 27.90 -0.86 8.66
C LYS A 227 27.54 -2.03 7.73
N PRO A 228 27.95 -1.99 6.44
CA PRO A 228 27.73 -3.10 5.51
C PRO A 228 28.71 -4.25 5.78
N VAL A 229 28.19 -5.48 5.73
CA VAL A 229 28.95 -6.73 5.80
C VAL A 229 29.49 -7.08 4.42
N THR A 230 30.81 -7.15 4.32
CA THR A 230 31.58 -7.68 3.19
C THR A 230 31.60 -9.21 3.29
N THR A 231 31.26 -9.90 2.20
CA THR A 231 31.61 -11.32 2.04
C THR A 231 32.26 -11.54 0.69
N THR A 232 33.51 -12.00 0.75
CA THR A 232 34.42 -12.21 -0.37
C THR A 232 34.12 -13.50 -1.14
N THR A 233 34.34 -13.38 -2.44
CA THR A 233 34.31 -14.30 -3.57
C THR A 233 34.90 -15.71 -3.35
N LYS A 234 34.25 -16.74 -3.93
CA LYS A 234 34.94 -17.91 -4.49
C LYS A 234 34.75 -17.93 -6.00
N LYS A 235 35.90 -17.99 -6.69
CA LYS A 235 36.12 -17.95 -8.12
C LYS A 235 36.16 -19.40 -8.63
N GLN A 236 35.40 -19.73 -9.67
CA GLN A 236 35.62 -20.96 -10.43
C GLN A 236 35.50 -20.64 -11.92
N THR A 237 36.51 -21.08 -12.65
CA THR A 237 36.86 -20.72 -14.02
C THR A 237 36.56 -21.90 -14.95
N ALA A 238 36.46 -21.60 -16.25
CA ALA A 238 36.43 -22.49 -17.43
C ALA A 238 35.02 -22.94 -17.87
N ALA A 239 34.66 -23.02 -19.16
CA ALA A 239 35.44 -23.00 -20.39
C ALA A 239 34.61 -22.44 -21.57
N THR A 240 35.32 -21.80 -22.49
CA THR A 240 34.89 -21.39 -23.82
C THR A 240 34.61 -22.60 -24.71
N THR A 241 33.45 -22.66 -25.38
CA THR A 241 33.29 -23.51 -26.58
C THR A 241 32.50 -22.76 -27.63
N THR A 242 33.20 -22.46 -28.71
CA THR A 242 32.76 -21.85 -29.95
C THR A 242 32.05 -22.90 -30.80
N THR A 243 30.80 -22.66 -31.22
CA THR A 243 30.19 -23.50 -32.26
C THR A 243 29.42 -22.66 -33.28
N LYS A 244 29.77 -22.91 -34.54
CA LYS A 244 29.38 -22.20 -35.76
C LYS A 244 27.89 -22.32 -36.10
N LYS A 245 27.39 -21.26 -36.73
CA LYS A 245 26.18 -21.13 -37.55
C LYS A 245 26.07 -22.20 -38.64
N PRO A 246 24.84 -22.62 -39.00
CA PRO A 246 24.51 -22.87 -40.40
C PRO A 246 23.38 -21.96 -40.88
N THR A 247 23.62 -21.40 -42.07
CA THR A 247 22.69 -20.65 -42.90
C THR A 247 21.78 -21.63 -43.63
N THR A 248 20.46 -21.47 -43.56
CA THR A 248 19.52 -22.20 -44.42
C THR A 248 18.70 -21.22 -45.26
N THR A 249 18.99 -21.27 -46.55
CA THR A 249 18.26 -20.65 -47.66
C THR A 249 17.22 -21.64 -48.13
N THR A 250 15.92 -21.28 -48.13
CA THR A 250 14.90 -22.09 -48.83
C THR A 250 14.06 -21.22 -49.76
N LYS A 251 13.95 -21.72 -50.98
CA LYS A 251 13.47 -21.10 -52.21
C LYS A 251 11.96 -20.84 -52.20
N ARG A 252 11.62 -19.68 -52.79
CA ARG A 252 10.35 -19.32 -53.41
C ARG A 252 10.00 -20.37 -54.50
N LYS A 253 8.79 -20.92 -54.48
CA LYS A 253 8.19 -21.63 -55.61
C LYS A 253 6.94 -20.87 -56.02
N MET A 254 6.96 -20.29 -57.22
CA MET A 254 5.76 -19.84 -57.90
C MET A 254 5.12 -21.07 -58.55
N GLY A 255 3.80 -21.16 -58.42
CA GLY A 255 2.88 -22.02 -59.14
C GLY A 255 1.53 -21.32 -59.09
#